data_AF-A0A0P0Z7I2-F1
#
_entry.id   AF-A0A0P0Z7I2-F1
#
_cell.length_a   1.000
_cell.length_b   1.000
_cell.length_c   1.000
_cell.angle_alpha   90.00
_cell.angle_beta   90.00
_cell.angle_gamma   90.00
#
_symmetry.space_group_name_H-M   'P 1'
#
loop_
_entity.id
_entity.type
_entity.pdbx_description
1 polymer ?
#
loop_
_entity_poly.entity_id
_entity_poly.type
_entity_poly.pdbx_seq_one_letter_code
_entity_poly.pdbx_strand_id
1 'polypeptide(L)'
;MVMRIPALAPVAALAVLLAGCVGDDMDMAALDLSAPQDDAHCRSLLIIPGELVYAQCRLALRKTYLNNYTARKIAIQQQYGMLDERLDQALRADAFCNYDEAVKASIQVQDERSLAEIAYASCGTTRERLQEEIASVTGVDGFAFTAAERPTVIDQNVDAIRESRAVIQGPPTNVAAN
;
A
#
# COMPACT_ATOMS: atom_id res chain seq x y z
N MET A 1 25.47 -50.14 -43.39
CA MET A 1 25.55 -50.64 -42.00
C MET A 1 25.68 -49.43 -41.08
N VAL A 2 24.73 -49.30 -40.16
CA VAL A 2 24.50 -48.12 -39.31
C VAL A 2 25.55 -48.07 -38.20
N MET A 3 26.28 -46.95 -38.12
CA MET A 3 27.19 -46.62 -37.02
C MET A 3 26.39 -45.91 -35.92
N ARG A 4 26.40 -46.48 -34.71
CA ARG A 4 25.75 -45.93 -33.51
C ARG A 4 26.57 -44.76 -32.98
N ILE A 5 25.98 -43.57 -32.93
CA ILE A 5 26.51 -42.40 -32.22
C ILE A 5 25.76 -42.30 -30.87
N PRO A 6 26.47 -42.12 -29.74
CA PRO A 6 25.87 -42.06 -28.42
C PRO A 6 25.07 -40.77 -28.21
N ALA A 7 24.03 -40.89 -27.38
CA ALA A 7 23.08 -39.85 -27.04
C ALA A 7 23.74 -38.59 -26.47
N LEU A 8 23.56 -37.47 -27.18
CA LEU A 8 23.72 -36.12 -26.63
C LEU A 8 22.47 -35.82 -25.80
N ALA A 9 22.67 -35.61 -24.50
CA ALA A 9 21.66 -35.08 -23.59
C ALA A 9 21.21 -33.69 -24.06
N PRO A 10 19.91 -33.38 -24.08
CA PRO A 10 19.44 -32.04 -24.40
C PRO A 10 19.75 -31.11 -23.22
N VAL A 11 20.75 -30.25 -23.41
CA VAL A 11 20.91 -29.00 -22.63
C VAL A 11 19.80 -28.05 -23.09
N ALA A 12 18.59 -28.28 -22.61
CA ALA A 12 17.43 -27.44 -22.88
C ALA A 12 16.47 -27.47 -21.70
N ALA A 13 16.93 -27.05 -20.53
CA ALA A 13 16.07 -26.74 -19.38
C ALA A 13 16.85 -25.93 -18.32
N LEU A 14 17.41 -24.79 -18.72
CA LEU A 14 17.96 -23.81 -17.76
C LEU A 14 17.50 -22.41 -18.14
N ALA A 15 16.19 -22.22 -18.27
CA ALA A 15 15.57 -20.91 -18.50
C ALA A 15 14.14 -20.78 -17.96
N VAL A 16 13.75 -21.62 -16.99
CA VAL A 16 12.43 -21.54 -16.32
C VAL A 16 12.58 -21.73 -14.82
N LEU A 17 13.27 -20.80 -14.15
CA LEU A 17 13.32 -20.76 -12.67
C LEU A 17 13.24 -19.32 -12.11
N LEU A 18 12.60 -18.39 -12.83
CA LEU A 18 12.24 -17.08 -12.26
C LEU A 18 10.76 -16.72 -12.44
N ALA A 19 9.92 -17.69 -12.80
CA ALA A 19 8.47 -17.53 -12.77
C ALA A 19 7.90 -18.33 -11.61
N GLY A 20 7.38 -17.62 -10.60
CA GLY A 20 6.41 -18.17 -9.65
C GLY A 20 6.99 -18.82 -8.39
N CYS A 21 7.27 -17.98 -7.40
CA CYS A 21 6.97 -18.31 -6.00
C CYS A 21 6.51 -17.03 -5.28
N VAL A 22 5.44 -16.42 -5.80
CA VAL A 22 4.54 -15.62 -4.96
C VAL A 22 3.49 -16.62 -4.49
N GLY A 23 3.91 -17.47 -3.57
CA GLY A 23 3.02 -18.38 -2.85
C GLY A 23 2.34 -17.59 -1.76
N ASP A 24 1.05 -17.36 -1.96
CA ASP A 24 -0.03 -17.58 -0.99
C ASP A 24 0.41 -17.57 0.49
N ASP A 25 0.63 -16.36 1.00
CA ASP A 25 0.49 -16.01 2.43
C ASP A 25 0.51 -14.46 2.51
N MET A 26 -0.41 -13.83 1.79
CA MET A 26 -0.94 -12.55 2.25
C MET A 26 -1.95 -12.86 3.35
N ASP A 27 -1.49 -13.49 4.43
CA ASP A 27 -2.20 -13.41 5.68
C ASP A 27 -2.19 -11.92 6.02
N MET A 28 -3.36 -11.29 5.85
CA MET A 28 -3.66 -9.95 6.30
C MET A 28 -3.58 -10.00 7.82
N ALA A 29 -2.36 -10.12 8.37
CA ALA A 29 -2.13 -10.21 9.79
C ALA A 29 -2.67 -8.92 10.39
N ALA A 30 -3.87 -9.04 10.95
CA ALA A 30 -4.52 -8.03 11.74
C ALA A 30 -3.49 -7.55 12.77
N LEU A 31 -3.52 -6.25 13.02
CA LEU A 31 -2.55 -5.53 13.82
C LEU A 31 -2.23 -6.29 15.11
N ASP A 32 -1.05 -6.90 15.21
CA ASP A 32 -0.52 -7.29 16.52
C ASP A 32 0.02 -6.02 17.17
N LEU A 33 -0.87 -5.30 17.85
CA LEU A 33 -0.55 -4.12 18.66
C LEU A 33 0.62 -4.40 19.62
N SER A 34 0.82 -5.68 19.97
CA SER A 34 1.81 -6.15 20.94
C SER A 34 3.11 -6.70 20.32
N ALA A 35 3.26 -6.72 18.98
CA ALA A 35 4.47 -7.22 18.33
C ALA A 35 5.72 -6.50 18.87
N PRO A 36 6.57 -7.15 19.69
CA PRO A 36 7.59 -6.45 20.47
C PRO A 36 8.65 -5.78 19.60
N GLN A 37 8.92 -6.33 18.41
CA GLN A 37 9.92 -5.80 17.49
C GLN A 37 9.56 -4.43 16.89
N ASP A 38 8.29 -4.20 16.54
CA ASP A 38 7.85 -2.95 15.92
C ASP A 38 7.74 -1.83 16.95
N ASP A 39 7.27 -2.17 18.15
CA ASP A 39 7.28 -1.27 19.31
C ASP A 39 8.71 -0.91 19.71
N ALA A 40 9.62 -1.88 19.76
CA ALA A 40 11.02 -1.65 20.10
C ALA A 40 11.73 -0.75 19.08
N HIS A 41 11.48 -0.91 17.78
CA HIS A 41 12.06 -0.04 16.76
C HIS A 41 11.62 1.42 16.95
N CYS A 42 10.31 1.67 17.01
CA CYS A 42 9.81 3.04 17.14
C CYS A 42 10.17 3.69 18.49
N ARG A 43 10.20 2.92 19.58
CA ARG A 43 10.68 3.40 20.89
C ARG A 43 12.19 3.66 20.92
N SER A 44 12.99 2.87 20.20
CA SER A 44 14.45 3.06 20.13
C SER A 44 14.84 4.38 19.46
N LEU A 45 13.96 4.92 18.60
CA LEU A 45 14.07 6.24 18.00
C LEU A 45 13.60 7.37 18.94
N LEU A 46 13.32 7.07 20.21
CA LEU A 46 12.82 7.99 21.23
C LEU A 46 11.47 8.64 20.89
N ILE A 47 10.67 8.00 20.03
CA ILE A 47 9.34 8.47 19.67
C ILE A 47 8.35 8.04 20.76
N ILE A 48 7.53 8.97 21.24
CA ILE A 48 6.64 8.74 22.39
C ILE A 48 5.36 8.01 21.91
N PRO A 49 4.98 6.87 22.52
CA PRO A 49 3.72 6.20 22.23
C PRO A 49 2.52 7.13 22.42
N GLY A 50 1.54 7.06 21.51
CA GLY A 50 0.38 7.96 21.50
C GLY A 50 0.57 9.23 20.69
N GLU A 51 1.78 9.53 20.21
CA GLU A 51 2.01 10.62 19.26
C GLU A 51 1.77 10.19 17.81
N LEU A 52 1.39 11.15 16.96
CA LEU A 52 1.22 10.94 15.52
C LEU A 52 2.48 10.35 14.86
N VAL A 53 3.66 10.80 15.30
CA VAL A 53 4.96 10.32 14.78
C VAL A 53 5.18 8.84 15.12
N TYR A 54 4.70 8.40 16.28
CA TYR A 54 4.77 6.99 16.67
C TYR A 54 3.84 6.13 15.80
N ALA A 55 2.63 6.63 15.51
CA ALA A 55 1.70 5.97 14.59
C ALA A 55 2.30 5.84 13.18
N GLN A 56 2.83 6.94 12.63
CA GLN A 56 3.50 6.95 11.32
C GLN A 56 4.65 5.93 11.26
N CYS A 57 5.45 5.81 12.32
CA CYS A 57 6.52 4.82 12.42
C CYS A 57 5.99 3.38 12.41
N ARG A 58 5.00 3.06 13.23
CA ARG A 58 4.40 1.70 13.31
C ARG A 58 3.75 1.28 12.00
N LEU A 59 2.98 2.17 11.39
CA LEU A 59 2.33 1.94 10.10
C LEU A 59 3.36 1.79 8.95
N ALA A 60 4.47 2.53 8.99
CA ALA A 60 5.55 2.38 8.01
C ALA A 60 6.22 0.99 8.10
N LEU A 61 6.41 0.46 9.30
CA LEU A 61 6.92 -0.90 9.50
C LEU A 61 5.96 -1.98 8.99
N ARG A 62 4.65 -1.76 9.13
CA ARG A 62 3.60 -2.65 8.56
C ARG A 62 3.48 -2.53 7.05
N LYS A 63 4.20 -1.60 6.43
CA LYS A 63 4.21 -1.39 4.97
C LYS A 63 2.81 -1.08 4.43
N THR A 64 1.88 -0.55 5.25
CA THR A 64 0.48 -0.30 4.86
C THR A 64 0.41 0.52 3.56
N TYR A 65 1.16 1.61 3.51
CA TYR A 65 1.32 2.41 2.29
C TYR A 65 1.87 1.61 1.09
N LEU A 66 2.94 0.82 1.30
CA LEU A 66 3.57 0.06 0.21
C LEU A 66 2.63 -1.03 -0.33
N ASN A 67 1.84 -1.65 0.53
CA ASN A 67 0.84 -2.65 0.13
C ASN A 67 -0.27 -1.99 -0.70
N ASN A 68 -0.81 -0.86 -0.26
CA ASN A 68 -1.83 -0.10 -1.00
C ASN A 68 -1.34 0.36 -2.37
N TYR A 69 -0.11 0.91 -2.42
CA TYR A 69 0.56 1.26 -3.67
C TYR A 69 0.76 0.05 -4.59
N THR A 70 1.26 -1.07 -4.04
CA THR A 70 1.55 -2.27 -4.82
C THR A 70 0.26 -2.89 -5.39
N ALA A 71 -0.82 -2.93 -4.60
CA ALA A 71 -2.12 -3.41 -5.05
C ALA A 71 -2.67 -2.58 -6.22
N ARG A 72 -2.63 -1.24 -6.11
CA ARG A 72 -3.03 -0.34 -7.20
C ARG A 72 -2.14 -0.53 -8.43
N LYS A 73 -0.82 -0.61 -8.25
CA LYS A 73 0.14 -0.84 -9.34
C LYS A 73 -0.18 -2.12 -10.10
N ILE A 74 -0.43 -3.23 -9.39
CA ILE A 74 -0.78 -4.51 -9.99
C ILE A 74 -2.07 -4.39 -10.79
N ALA A 75 -3.12 -3.76 -10.23
CA ALA A 75 -4.39 -3.58 -10.93
C ALA A 75 -4.24 -2.76 -12.22
N ILE A 76 -3.50 -1.66 -12.17
CA ILE A 76 -3.22 -0.82 -13.35
C ILE A 76 -2.40 -1.61 -14.37
N GLN A 77 -1.39 -2.38 -13.93
CA GLN A 77 -0.56 -3.20 -14.81
C GLN A 77 -1.35 -4.31 -15.52
N GLN A 78 -2.30 -4.94 -14.82
CA GLN A 78 -3.18 -5.94 -15.39
C GLN A 78 -4.09 -5.36 -16.47
N GLN A 79 -4.49 -4.09 -16.32
CA GLN A 79 -5.42 -3.43 -17.24
C GLN A 79 -4.73 -2.75 -18.42
N TYR A 80 -3.55 -2.14 -18.20
CA TYR A 80 -2.92 -1.24 -19.18
C TYR A 80 -1.49 -1.66 -19.58
N GLY A 81 -0.95 -2.71 -18.97
CA GLY A 81 0.41 -3.16 -19.20
C GLY A 81 1.45 -2.49 -18.28
N MET A 82 2.74 -2.70 -18.57
CA MET A 82 3.82 -2.22 -17.72
C MET A 82 3.81 -0.69 -17.61
N LEU A 83 3.86 -0.20 -16.36
CA LEU A 83 4.00 1.23 -16.09
C LEU A 83 5.43 1.68 -16.38
N ASP A 84 5.58 2.85 -16.99
CA ASP A 84 6.86 3.51 -17.06
C ASP A 84 7.25 4.13 -15.71
N GLU A 85 8.47 4.64 -15.62
CA GLU A 85 9.00 5.21 -14.37
C GLU A 85 8.18 6.43 -13.90
N ARG A 86 7.66 7.24 -14.81
CA ARG A 86 6.94 8.47 -14.46
C ARG A 86 5.58 8.16 -13.87
N LEU A 87 4.83 7.24 -14.49
CA LEU A 87 3.55 6.79 -13.97
C LEU A 87 3.72 6.05 -12.65
N ASP A 88 4.77 5.23 -12.51
CA ASP A 88 5.07 4.57 -11.25
C ASP A 88 5.35 5.57 -10.12
N GLN A 89 6.15 6.60 -10.38
CA GLN A 89 6.44 7.67 -9.42
C GLN A 89 5.17 8.47 -9.06
N ALA A 90 4.32 8.81 -10.03
CA ALA A 90 3.09 9.55 -9.78
C ALA A 90 2.09 8.72 -8.94
N LEU A 91 1.94 7.44 -9.25
CA LEU A 91 1.11 6.51 -8.46
C LEU A 91 1.62 6.39 -7.03
N ARG A 92 2.95 6.26 -6.89
CA ARG A 92 3.62 6.18 -5.60
C ARG A 92 3.41 7.45 -4.76
N ALA A 93 3.44 8.62 -5.39
CA ALA A 93 3.23 9.91 -4.75
C ALA A 93 1.78 10.11 -4.29
N ASP A 94 0.79 9.81 -5.14
CA ASP A 94 -0.63 9.89 -4.76
C ASP A 94 -0.97 8.92 -3.61
N ALA A 95 -0.46 7.68 -3.66
CA ALA A 95 -0.64 6.72 -2.57
C ALA A 95 0.01 7.20 -1.26
N PHE A 96 1.18 7.85 -1.33
CA PHE A 96 1.87 8.33 -0.14
C PHE A 96 1.13 9.52 0.49
N CYS A 97 0.69 10.46 -0.33
CA CYS A 97 -0.09 11.60 0.14
C CYS A 97 -1.36 11.14 0.86
N ASN A 98 -2.13 10.23 0.24
CA ASN A 98 -3.37 9.72 0.82
C ASN A 98 -3.13 9.08 2.18
N TYR A 99 -2.09 8.24 2.29
CA TYR A 99 -1.70 7.63 3.54
C TYR A 99 -1.29 8.67 4.60
N ASP A 100 -0.44 9.63 4.26
CA ASP A 100 0.04 10.65 5.20
C ASP A 100 -1.11 11.56 5.70
N GLU A 101 -1.98 11.99 4.80
CA GLU A 101 -3.15 12.80 5.13
C GLU A 101 -4.19 11.99 5.95
N ALA A 102 -4.39 10.71 5.65
CA ALA A 102 -5.25 9.83 6.45
C ALA A 102 -4.72 9.65 7.87
N VAL A 103 -3.40 9.42 8.01
CA VAL A 103 -2.76 9.29 9.33
C VAL A 103 -2.84 10.61 10.10
N LYS A 104 -2.61 11.77 9.47
CA LYS A 104 -2.83 13.09 10.10
C LYS A 104 -4.29 13.28 10.53
N ALA A 105 -5.25 12.89 9.69
CA ALA A 105 -6.68 13.02 9.99
C ALA A 105 -7.12 12.13 11.17
N SER A 106 -6.40 11.04 11.45
CA SER A 106 -6.77 10.05 12.47
C SER A 106 -6.89 10.61 13.90
N ILE A 107 -6.22 11.73 14.21
CA ILE A 107 -6.28 12.41 15.51
C ILE A 107 -7.60 13.17 15.74
N GLN A 108 -8.35 13.42 14.68
CA GLN A 108 -9.61 14.15 14.76
C GLN A 108 -10.73 13.22 15.26
N VAL A 109 -11.59 13.75 16.14
CA VAL A 109 -12.77 13.05 16.66
C VAL A 109 -13.95 13.25 15.71
N GLN A 110 -13.89 12.59 14.56
CA GLN A 110 -14.94 12.59 13.54
C GLN A 110 -15.13 11.19 12.95
N ASP A 111 -16.21 11.02 12.18
CA ASP A 111 -16.48 9.82 11.40
C ASP A 111 -15.31 9.50 10.45
N GLU A 112 -14.93 8.21 10.40
CA GLU A 112 -13.75 7.74 9.65
C GLU A 112 -13.89 7.97 8.15
N ARG A 113 -15.09 7.79 7.60
CA ARG A 113 -15.34 7.97 6.18
C ARG A 113 -15.26 9.43 5.80
N SER A 114 -15.78 10.31 6.65
CA SER A 114 -15.66 11.76 6.48
C SER A 114 -14.19 12.22 6.49
N LEU A 115 -13.39 11.68 7.40
CA LEU A 115 -11.95 11.95 7.46
C LEU A 115 -11.18 11.40 6.26
N ALA A 116 -11.56 10.21 5.77
CA ALA A 116 -10.97 9.61 4.57
C ALA A 116 -11.23 10.44 3.31
N GLU A 117 -12.43 11.03 3.18
CA GLU A 117 -12.78 11.95 2.10
C GLU A 117 -11.99 13.26 2.18
N ILE A 118 -11.78 13.80 3.39
CA ILE A 118 -10.91 14.97 3.60
C ILE A 118 -9.47 14.64 3.17
N ALA A 119 -8.92 13.51 3.62
CA ALA A 119 -7.59 13.08 3.23
C ALA A 119 -7.45 12.91 1.71
N TYR A 120 -8.45 12.32 1.07
CA TYR A 120 -8.49 12.20 -0.39
C TYR A 120 -8.49 13.57 -1.07
N ALA A 121 -9.30 14.52 -0.58
CA ALA A 121 -9.38 15.88 -1.12
C ALA A 121 -8.07 16.67 -0.95
N SER A 122 -7.37 16.51 0.18
CA SER A 122 -6.06 17.14 0.45
C SER A 122 -5.00 16.79 -0.60
N CYS A 123 -5.14 15.63 -1.25
CA CYS A 123 -4.19 15.11 -2.25
C CYS A 123 -4.53 15.48 -3.71
N GLY A 124 -5.31 16.54 -3.92
CA GLY A 124 -5.73 16.99 -5.26
C GLY A 124 -4.56 17.19 -6.24
N THR A 125 -3.52 17.95 -5.84
CA THR A 125 -2.37 18.23 -6.72
C THR A 125 -1.57 16.97 -7.09
N THR A 126 -1.35 16.06 -6.15
CA THR A 126 -0.68 14.77 -6.45
C THR A 126 -1.52 13.91 -7.39
N ARG A 127 -2.84 14.02 -7.30
CA ARG A 127 -3.78 13.27 -8.13
C ARG A 127 -3.86 13.83 -9.54
N GLU A 128 -3.86 15.15 -9.70
CA GLU A 128 -3.75 15.80 -11.01
C GLU A 128 -2.52 15.29 -11.76
N ARG A 129 -1.39 15.17 -11.07
CA ARG A 129 -0.19 14.59 -11.68
C ARG A 129 -0.39 13.13 -12.10
N LEU A 130 -1.03 12.31 -11.28
CA LEU A 130 -1.37 10.93 -11.65
C LEU A 130 -2.30 10.88 -12.86
N GLN A 131 -3.29 11.77 -12.95
CA GLN A 131 -4.21 11.87 -14.08
C GLN A 131 -3.48 12.18 -15.38
N GLU A 132 -2.54 13.13 -15.36
CA GLU A 132 -1.69 13.48 -16.51
C GLU A 132 -0.87 12.28 -16.99
N GLU A 133 -0.20 11.58 -16.08
CA GLU A 133 0.67 10.45 -16.44
C GLU A 133 -0.15 9.23 -16.92
N ILE A 134 -1.31 8.95 -16.32
CA ILE A 134 -2.23 7.91 -16.82
C ILE A 134 -2.66 8.22 -18.25
N ALA A 135 -3.08 9.46 -18.51
CA ALA A 135 -3.50 9.85 -19.85
C ALA A 135 -2.36 9.74 -20.86
N SER A 136 -1.16 10.18 -20.47
CA SER A 136 0.02 10.12 -21.33
C SER A 136 0.48 8.71 -21.65
N VAL A 137 0.42 7.78 -20.68
CA VAL A 137 0.97 6.42 -20.84
C VAL A 137 -0.05 5.44 -21.41
N THR A 138 -1.32 5.56 -21.02
CA THR A 138 -2.35 4.57 -21.34
C THR A 138 -3.33 5.04 -22.42
N GLY A 139 -3.38 6.35 -22.69
CA GLY A 139 -4.38 6.97 -23.57
C GLY A 139 -5.79 7.05 -22.98
N VAL A 140 -5.99 6.64 -21.72
CA VAL A 140 -7.27 6.72 -21.01
C VAL A 140 -7.48 8.11 -20.44
N ASP A 141 -8.74 8.54 -20.31
CA ASP A 141 -9.06 9.77 -19.61
C ASP A 141 -8.66 9.68 -18.13
N GLY A 142 -7.66 10.48 -17.72
CA GLY A 142 -7.09 10.43 -16.38
C GLY A 142 -8.10 10.78 -15.28
N PHE A 143 -9.01 11.73 -15.55
CA PHE A 143 -10.06 12.09 -14.60
C PHE A 143 -11.02 10.91 -14.37
N ALA A 144 -11.53 10.30 -15.44
CA ALA A 144 -12.39 9.13 -15.35
C ALA A 144 -11.69 7.95 -14.64
N PHE A 145 -10.41 7.74 -14.91
CA PHE A 145 -9.60 6.74 -14.22
C PHE A 145 -9.56 6.99 -12.70
N THR A 146 -9.14 8.17 -12.27
CA THR A 146 -9.05 8.48 -10.82
C THR A 146 -10.42 8.56 -10.13
N ALA A 147 -11.48 8.94 -10.86
CA ALA A 147 -12.85 8.88 -10.36
C ALA A 147 -13.30 7.42 -10.11
N ALA A 148 -12.90 6.49 -10.99
CA ALA A 148 -13.16 5.06 -10.82
C ALA A 148 -12.32 4.45 -9.67
N GLU A 149 -11.10 4.92 -9.47
CA GLU A 149 -10.26 4.48 -8.34
C GLU A 149 -10.71 5.03 -6.98
N ARG A 150 -11.43 6.15 -6.95
CA ARG A 150 -11.78 6.87 -5.72
C ARG A 150 -12.32 5.97 -4.60
N PRO A 151 -13.30 5.06 -4.82
CA PRO A 151 -13.81 4.21 -3.74
C PRO A 151 -12.71 3.39 -3.07
N THR A 152 -11.82 2.78 -3.87
CA THR A 152 -10.67 2.01 -3.38
C THR A 152 -9.74 2.87 -2.52
N VAL A 153 -9.43 4.09 -2.97
CA VAL A 153 -8.54 4.99 -2.22
C VAL A 153 -9.19 5.46 -0.91
N ILE A 154 -10.50 5.71 -0.92
CA ILE A 154 -11.24 6.07 0.30
C ILE A 154 -11.22 4.93 1.31
N ASP A 155 -11.46 3.69 0.88
CA ASP A 155 -11.40 2.52 1.76
C ASP A 155 -9.99 2.34 2.35
N GLN A 156 -8.95 2.51 1.54
CA GLN A 156 -7.56 2.50 1.99
C GLN A 156 -7.26 3.60 3.05
N ASN A 157 -7.82 4.79 2.87
CA ASN A 157 -7.68 5.88 3.84
C ASN A 157 -8.40 5.57 5.15
N VAL A 158 -9.59 4.97 5.10
CA VAL A 158 -10.32 4.51 6.28
C VAL A 158 -9.49 3.50 7.07
N ASP A 159 -8.86 2.54 6.39
CA ASP A 159 -8.03 1.53 7.04
C ASP A 159 -6.80 2.15 7.70
N ALA A 160 -6.12 3.10 7.03
CA ALA A 160 -5.01 3.84 7.60
C ALA A 160 -5.42 4.66 8.85
N ILE A 161 -6.61 5.27 8.83
CA ILE A 161 -7.17 5.99 9.99
C ILE A 161 -7.40 5.03 11.16
N ARG A 162 -8.04 3.88 10.92
CA ARG A 162 -8.33 2.87 11.95
C ARG A 162 -7.05 2.33 12.57
N GLU A 163 -6.09 1.98 11.73
CA GLU A 163 -4.79 1.49 12.16
C GLU A 163 -4.05 2.55 13.00
N SER A 164 -4.01 3.80 12.54
CA SER A 164 -3.40 4.91 13.27
C SER A 164 -4.07 5.12 14.63
N ARG A 165 -5.41 5.13 14.69
CA ARG A 165 -6.16 5.28 15.95
C ARG A 165 -5.86 4.15 16.93
N ALA A 166 -5.81 2.90 16.48
CA ALA A 166 -5.47 1.76 17.33
C ALA A 166 -4.08 1.90 17.96
N VAL A 167 -3.13 2.49 17.22
CA VAL A 167 -1.77 2.76 17.71
C VAL A 167 -1.74 3.96 18.67
N ILE A 168 -2.49 5.04 18.37
CA ILE A 168 -2.51 6.27 19.17
C ILE A 168 -3.26 6.08 20.50
N GLN A 169 -4.42 5.43 20.46
CA GLN A 169 -5.32 5.29 21.61
C GLN A 169 -5.02 4.03 22.44
N GLY A 170 -4.16 3.14 21.95
CA GLY A 170 -3.92 1.83 22.53
C GLY A 170 -5.09 0.85 22.30
N PRO A 171 -4.95 -0.43 22.68
CA PRO A 171 -6.07 -1.37 22.63
C PRO A 171 -7.24 -0.81 23.46
N PRO A 172 -8.49 -0.96 23.00
CA PRO A 172 -9.64 -0.47 23.74
C PRO A 172 -9.60 -1.06 25.14
N THR A 173 -9.39 -0.20 26.14
CA THR A 173 -9.65 -0.59 27.52
C THR A 173 -11.15 -0.82 27.59
N ASN A 174 -11.56 -2.04 27.90
CA ASN A 174 -12.96 -2.38 28.11
C ASN A 174 -13.50 -1.56 29.29
N VAL A 175 -13.91 -0.32 29.06
CA VAL A 175 -14.69 0.48 30.00
C VAL A 175 -16.15 0.02 29.87
N ALA A 176 -16.40 -1.24 30.18
CA ALA A 176 -17.72 -1.85 30.35
C ALA A 176 -17.58 -3.21 31.07
N ALA A 177 -16.92 -3.19 32.23
CA ALA A 177 -17.04 -4.24 33.23
C ALA A 177 -17.03 -3.56 34.60
N ASN A 178 -18.15 -2.94 34.94
CA ASN A 178 -18.65 -2.66 36.29
C ASN A 178 -20.11 -2.23 36.20
#